data_AF-A0A2V8ENH7-F1
#
_entry.id   AF-A0A2V8ENH7-F1
#
_cell.length_a   1.000
_cell.length_b   1.000
_cell.length_c   1.000
_cell.angle_alpha   90.00
_cell.angle_beta   90.00
_cell.angle_gamma   90.00
#
_symmetry.space_group_name_H-M   'P 1'
#
loop_
_entity.id
_entity.type
_entity.pdbx_description
1 polymer ?
#
loop_
_entity_poly.entity_id
_entity_poly.type
_entity_poly.pdbx_seq_one_letter_code
_entity_poly.pdbx_strand_id
1 'polypeptide(L)'
;MTRSRTGSIILIAYTSTPANDRVARLNRDLEGHRARLVFEGPSGYLRATLEALDVPIESQIAVFVPDSLQRGRIGLGNPRTIFFNESVAVAWVRGGFIELASQDPEQGLIFYMLDGVEVDTPRFARRNDCLTCHYSFATAGIPGTLARSSGRFVVDHRVPLDQRWGGWAAVSL
;
A
#
# COMPACT_ATOMS: atom_id res chain seq x y z
N MET A 1 37.15 5.00 -17.96
CA MET A 1 36.47 6.03 -17.17
C MET A 1 35.10 5.50 -16.77
N THR A 2 35.00 4.91 -15.59
CA THR A 2 33.78 4.33 -15.00
C THR A 2 32.97 5.42 -14.31
N ARG A 3 31.78 5.74 -14.82
CA ARG A 3 30.84 6.64 -14.15
C ARG A 3 30.17 5.91 -12.98
N SER A 4 30.53 6.31 -11.76
CA SER A 4 29.80 6.01 -10.54
C SER A 4 28.38 6.60 -10.64
N ARG A 5 27.35 5.74 -10.64
CA ARG A 5 25.96 6.14 -10.42
C ARG A 5 25.68 6.12 -8.92
N THR A 6 26.00 7.23 -8.25
CA THR A 6 25.50 7.51 -6.91
C THR A 6 24.03 7.95 -7.08
N GLY A 7 23.11 7.00 -7.02
CA GLY A 7 21.68 7.25 -7.10
C GLY A 7 21.15 7.83 -5.80
N SER A 8 21.22 9.16 -5.64
CA SER A 8 20.39 9.85 -4.66
C SER A 8 18.96 9.87 -5.18
N ILE A 9 18.10 9.03 -4.62
CA ILE A 9 16.65 9.15 -4.77
C ILE A 9 16.23 10.38 -3.95
N ILE A 10 16.29 11.55 -4.58
CA ILE A 10 15.76 12.79 -4.01
C ILE A 10 14.23 12.72 -4.14
N LEU A 11 13.52 12.91 -3.02
CA LEU A 11 12.05 12.88 -2.89
C LEU A 11 11.29 13.70 -3.96
N ILE A 12 11.93 14.70 -4.57
CA ILE A 12 11.42 15.53 -5.68
C ILE A 12 10.97 14.67 -6.87
N ALA A 13 11.55 13.48 -7.04
CA ALA A 13 11.24 12.56 -8.13
C ALA A 13 10.14 11.54 -7.82
N TYR A 14 9.76 11.33 -6.55
CA TYR A 14 8.81 10.25 -6.20
C TYR A 14 7.50 10.46 -6.96
N THR A 15 6.76 11.54 -6.70
CA THR A 15 5.48 11.79 -7.38
C THR A 15 5.59 12.12 -8.88
N SER A 16 6.75 12.61 -9.34
CA SER A 16 6.94 13.10 -10.71
C SER A 16 7.48 12.06 -11.69
N THR A 17 8.12 10.99 -11.21
CA THR A 17 8.64 9.92 -12.07
C THR A 17 7.50 8.98 -12.48
N PRO A 18 7.31 8.72 -13.80
CA PRO A 18 6.35 7.75 -14.28
C PRO A 18 6.61 6.37 -13.66
N ALA A 19 5.59 5.81 -13.02
CA ALA A 19 5.65 4.48 -12.43
C ALA A 19 5.29 3.38 -13.43
N ASN A 20 5.91 2.22 -13.27
CA ASN A 20 5.70 1.02 -14.07
C ASN A 20 5.40 -0.22 -13.21
N ASP A 21 4.87 -0.02 -12.00
CA ASP A 21 4.29 -1.08 -11.19
C ASP A 21 2.90 -1.51 -11.72
N ARG A 22 2.30 -2.54 -11.10
CA ARG A 22 0.99 -3.08 -11.52
C ARG A 22 -0.14 -2.05 -11.42
N VAL A 23 -0.17 -1.24 -10.36
CA VAL A 23 -1.20 -0.22 -10.13
C VAL A 23 -1.07 0.93 -11.14
N ALA A 24 0.16 1.35 -11.46
CA ALA A 24 0.38 2.36 -12.49
C ALA A 24 -0.06 1.89 -13.89
N ARG A 25 0.16 0.61 -14.22
CA ARG A 25 -0.37 0.01 -15.47
C ARG A 25 -1.90 -0.01 -15.48
N LEU A 26 -2.53 -0.46 -14.40
CA LEU A 26 -3.98 -0.48 -14.27
C LEU A 26 -4.58 0.93 -14.40
N ASN A 27 -3.97 1.95 -13.80
CA ASN A 27 -4.38 3.35 -13.99
C ASN A 27 -4.41 3.75 -15.47
N ARG A 28 -3.36 3.42 -16.24
CA ARG A 28 -3.29 3.72 -17.68
C ARG A 28 -4.35 2.94 -18.48
N ASP A 29 -4.70 1.74 -18.05
CA ASP A 29 -5.77 0.95 -18.68
C ASP A 29 -7.15 1.51 -18.36
N LEU A 30 -7.36 2.04 -17.15
CA LEU A 30 -8.57 2.79 -16.78
C LEU A 30 -8.66 4.13 -17.54
N GLU A 31 -7.55 4.85 -17.76
CA GLU A 31 -7.49 6.04 -18.64
C GLU A 31 -7.85 5.71 -20.08
N GLY A 32 -7.29 4.63 -20.59
CA GLY A 32 -7.49 4.18 -21.96
C GLY A 32 -8.79 3.41 -22.19
N HIS A 33 -9.67 3.29 -21.19
CA HIS A 33 -10.89 2.48 -21.24
C HIS A 33 -10.65 1.00 -21.65
N ARG A 34 -9.44 0.48 -21.37
CA ARG A 34 -9.06 -0.93 -21.57
C ARG A 34 -9.39 -1.81 -20.37
N ALA A 35 -9.63 -1.19 -19.21
CA ALA A 35 -10.11 -1.84 -18.00
C ALA A 35 -11.25 -1.02 -17.39
N ARG A 36 -12.04 -1.65 -16.51
CA ARG A 36 -13.09 -1.01 -15.71
C ARG A 36 -13.12 -1.65 -14.34
N LEU A 37 -13.26 -0.82 -13.29
CA LEU A 37 -13.57 -1.31 -11.95
C LEU A 37 -15.08 -1.19 -11.72
N VAL A 38 -15.72 -2.29 -11.37
CA VAL A 38 -17.14 -2.32 -11.01
C VAL A 38 -17.27 -1.92 -9.54
N PHE A 39 -18.19 -1.00 -9.24
CA PHE A 39 -18.53 -0.63 -7.88
C PHE A 39 -19.61 -1.58 -7.33
N GLU A 40 -19.31 -2.31 -6.26
CA GLU A 40 -20.18 -3.35 -5.73
C GLU A 40 -20.56 -3.10 -4.27
N GLY A 41 -21.73 -2.48 -4.09
CA GLY A 41 -22.40 -2.38 -2.79
C GLY A 41 -21.47 -1.88 -1.66
N PRO A 42 -21.52 -2.48 -0.46
CA PRO A 42 -20.70 -2.04 0.67
C PRO A 42 -19.19 -2.19 0.50
N SER A 43 -18.73 -3.06 -0.42
CA SER A 43 -17.32 -3.27 -0.73
C SER A 43 -16.76 -2.26 -1.74
N GLY A 44 -17.63 -1.49 -2.40
CA GLY A 44 -17.23 -0.52 -3.42
C GLY A 44 -16.35 -1.16 -4.49
N TYR A 45 -15.17 -0.59 -4.74
CA TYR A 45 -14.24 -1.10 -5.74
C TYR A 45 -13.34 -2.25 -5.27
N LEU A 46 -13.47 -2.75 -4.04
CA LEU A 46 -12.52 -3.71 -3.48
C LEU A 46 -12.39 -4.96 -4.36
N ARG A 47 -13.52 -5.62 -4.66
CA ARG A 47 -13.51 -6.87 -5.43
C ARG A 47 -12.90 -6.67 -6.82
N ALA A 48 -13.37 -5.67 -7.55
CA ALA A 48 -12.85 -5.34 -8.88
C ALA A 48 -11.36 -4.96 -8.84
N THR A 49 -10.90 -4.32 -7.76
CA THR A 49 -9.48 -3.98 -7.57
C THR A 49 -8.63 -5.23 -7.38
N LEU A 50 -9.08 -6.18 -6.55
CA LEU A 50 -8.39 -7.45 -6.33
C LEU A 50 -8.30 -8.26 -7.63
N GLU A 51 -9.41 -8.38 -8.36
CA GLU A 51 -9.47 -9.09 -9.64
C GLU A 51 -8.56 -8.43 -10.70
N ALA A 52 -8.60 -7.10 -10.83
CA ALA A 52 -7.78 -6.38 -11.82
C ALA A 52 -6.27 -6.42 -11.55
N LEU A 53 -5.87 -6.64 -10.30
CA LEU A 53 -4.46 -6.70 -9.87
C LEU A 53 -3.96 -8.14 -9.66
N ASP A 54 -4.82 -9.12 -9.90
CA ASP A 54 -4.57 -10.54 -9.65
C ASP A 54 -4.15 -10.81 -8.20
N VAL A 55 -4.89 -10.22 -7.26
CA VAL A 55 -4.69 -10.42 -5.81
C VAL A 55 -5.70 -11.46 -5.32
N PRO A 56 -5.25 -12.63 -4.83
CA PRO A 56 -6.16 -13.68 -4.37
C PRO A 56 -6.97 -13.22 -3.15
N ILE A 57 -8.28 -13.40 -3.17
CA ILE A 57 -9.15 -13.01 -2.04
C ILE A 57 -8.86 -13.83 -0.78
N GLU A 58 -8.39 -15.06 -0.95
CA GLU A 58 -7.96 -15.98 0.10
C GLU A 58 -6.67 -15.55 0.82
N SER A 59 -5.92 -14.57 0.29
CA SER A 59 -4.75 -13.97 0.96
C SER A 59 -5.13 -13.09 2.16
N GLN A 60 -6.42 -12.93 2.45
CA GLN A 60 -6.94 -12.00 3.44
C GLN A 60 -6.35 -12.19 4.83
N ILE A 61 -5.88 -11.09 5.42
CA ILE A 61 -5.50 -10.97 6.82
C ILE A 61 -6.32 -9.84 7.47
N ALA A 62 -6.84 -10.07 8.68
CA ALA A 62 -7.53 -9.05 9.46
C ALA A 62 -6.58 -8.39 10.47
N VAL A 63 -6.56 -7.06 10.49
CA VAL A 63 -5.76 -6.21 11.37
C VAL A 63 -6.70 -5.34 12.20
N PHE A 64 -6.66 -5.54 13.52
CA PHE A 64 -7.52 -4.84 14.48
C PHE A 64 -6.85 -3.61 15.09
N VAL A 65 -5.56 -3.40 14.82
CA VAL A 65 -4.79 -2.29 15.36
C VAL A 65 -5.10 -1.02 14.55
N PRO A 66 -5.47 0.11 15.20
CA PRO A 66 -5.81 1.36 14.52
C PRO A 66 -4.54 2.16 14.16
N ASP A 67 -3.71 1.62 13.29
CA ASP A 67 -2.38 2.17 12.92
C ASP A 67 -2.26 2.67 11.48
N SER A 68 -3.38 3.04 10.84
CA SER A 68 -3.42 3.58 9.48
C SER A 68 -4.02 4.98 9.40
N LEU A 69 -4.07 5.56 8.21
CA LEU A 69 -4.82 6.80 7.95
C LEU A 69 -6.32 6.64 8.27
N GLN A 70 -6.81 5.41 8.25
CA GLN A 70 -8.19 5.02 8.56
C GLN A 70 -8.41 4.64 10.03
N ARG A 71 -7.48 4.96 10.95
CA ARG A 71 -7.53 4.60 12.39
C ARG A 71 -8.88 4.83 13.07
N GLY A 72 -9.63 5.87 12.68
CA GLY A 72 -10.94 6.19 13.24
C GLY A 72 -12.07 5.21 12.85
N ARG A 73 -11.82 4.31 11.89
CA ARG A 73 -12.74 3.27 11.44
C ARG A 73 -12.35 1.87 11.90
N ILE A 74 -11.12 1.70 12.39
CA ILE A 74 -10.55 0.38 12.70
C ILE A 74 -10.87 0.03 14.16
N GLY A 75 -11.45 -1.16 14.37
CA GLY A 75 -11.70 -1.70 15.71
C GLY A 75 -12.16 -3.15 15.66
N LEU A 76 -12.49 -3.72 16.81
CA LEU A 76 -12.88 -5.14 16.94
C LEU A 76 -14.08 -5.53 16.04
N GLY A 77 -15.07 -4.64 15.89
CA GLY A 77 -16.22 -4.86 15.01
C GLY A 77 -16.01 -4.44 13.55
N ASN A 78 -14.89 -3.79 13.24
CA ASN A 78 -14.58 -3.28 11.90
C ASN A 78 -13.07 -3.31 11.65
N PRO A 79 -12.46 -4.50 11.52
CA PRO A 79 -11.03 -4.60 11.26
C PRO A 79 -10.67 -4.04 9.89
N ARG A 80 -9.41 -3.62 9.74
CA ARG A 80 -8.79 -3.46 8.43
C ARG A 80 -8.50 -4.84 7.87
N THR A 81 -8.77 -5.06 6.61
CA THR A 81 -8.35 -6.25 5.87
C THR A 81 -7.19 -5.90 4.97
N ILE A 82 -6.23 -6.81 4.83
CA ILE A 82 -5.12 -6.73 3.89
C ILE A 82 -5.15 -7.98 3.02
N PHE A 83 -5.05 -7.79 1.71
CA PHE A 83 -4.91 -8.82 0.69
C PHE A 83 -3.59 -8.59 -0.02
N PHE A 84 -2.93 -9.64 -0.51
CA PHE A 84 -1.62 -9.47 -1.14
C PHE A 84 -1.30 -10.57 -2.15
N ASN A 85 -0.46 -10.21 -3.10
CA ASN A 85 0.33 -11.13 -3.92
C ASN A 85 1.81 -10.74 -3.82
N GLU A 86 2.66 -11.28 -4.70
CA GLU A 86 4.10 -11.02 -4.71
C GLU A 86 4.48 -9.56 -5.04
N SER A 87 3.58 -8.80 -5.68
CA SER A 87 3.87 -7.46 -6.21
C SER A 87 3.07 -6.34 -5.54
N VAL A 88 1.89 -6.65 -4.99
CA VAL A 88 0.93 -5.65 -4.49
C VAL A 88 0.30 -6.12 -3.19
N ALA A 89 0.18 -5.21 -2.23
CA ALA A 89 -0.68 -5.36 -1.08
C ALA A 89 -1.81 -4.33 -1.13
N VAL A 90 -3.03 -4.76 -0.86
CA VAL A 90 -4.28 -3.99 -0.91
C VAL A 90 -4.91 -4.02 0.47
N ALA A 91 -5.07 -2.86 1.10
CA ALA A 91 -5.74 -2.73 2.39
C ALA A 91 -7.06 -1.98 2.26
N TRP A 92 -8.04 -2.41 3.05
CA TRP A 92 -9.38 -1.84 3.04
C TRP A 92 -10.04 -1.94 4.42
N VAL A 93 -10.80 -0.92 4.76
CA VAL A 93 -11.70 -0.89 5.93
C VAL A 93 -13.11 -0.61 5.41
N ARG A 94 -14.13 -1.30 5.94
CA ARG A 94 -15.52 -1.06 5.54
C ARG A 94 -15.89 0.41 5.72
N GLY A 95 -16.50 1.02 4.69
CA GLY A 95 -16.87 2.44 4.68
C GLY A 95 -15.66 3.39 4.56
N GLY A 96 -14.52 2.87 4.11
CA GLY A 96 -13.27 3.58 3.92
C GLY A 96 -12.81 3.61 2.46
N PHE A 97 -11.61 4.13 2.24
CA PHE A 97 -10.92 4.07 0.96
C PHE A 97 -10.02 2.82 0.89
N ILE A 98 -9.53 2.51 -0.31
CA ILE A 98 -8.60 1.41 -0.54
C ILE A 98 -7.18 2.00 -0.53
N GLU A 99 -6.29 1.39 0.25
CA GLU A 99 -4.86 1.71 0.35
C GLU A 99 -4.09 0.62 -0.39
N LEU A 100 -3.07 0.97 -1.17
CA LEU A 100 -2.24 -0.02 -1.86
C LEU A 100 -0.76 0.32 -1.71
N ALA A 101 0.07 -0.71 -1.52
CA ALA A 101 1.50 -0.62 -1.75
C ALA A 101 1.90 -1.56 -2.88
N SER A 102 2.57 -1.03 -3.88
CA SER A 102 2.90 -1.73 -5.13
C SER A 102 4.41 -1.64 -5.37
N GLN A 103 5.03 -2.77 -5.72
CA GLN A 103 6.45 -2.81 -6.03
C GLN A 103 6.71 -2.37 -7.46
N ASP A 104 7.41 -1.25 -7.61
CA ASP A 104 7.96 -0.77 -8.87
C ASP A 104 9.40 -1.27 -9.04
N PRO A 105 9.77 -1.78 -10.22
CA PRO A 105 11.11 -2.34 -10.46
C PRO A 105 12.23 -1.29 -10.39
N GLU A 106 11.94 0.00 -10.53
CA GLU A 106 12.93 1.08 -10.53
C GLU A 106 12.80 1.99 -9.30
N GLN A 107 11.58 2.30 -8.87
CA GLN A 107 11.29 3.23 -7.78
C GLN A 107 11.12 2.55 -6.41
N GLY A 108 11.04 1.22 -6.36
CA GLY A 108 10.74 0.48 -5.13
C GLY A 108 9.25 0.56 -4.77
N LEU A 109 8.92 0.64 -3.48
CA LEU A 109 7.52 0.66 -3.05
C LEU A 109 6.84 2.00 -3.38
N ILE A 110 5.69 1.91 -4.05
CA ILE A 110 4.83 3.05 -4.34
C ILE A 110 3.47 2.84 -3.67
N PHE A 111 3.03 3.88 -2.96
CA PHE A 111 1.77 3.91 -2.24
C PHE A 111 0.69 4.66 -3.03
N TYR A 112 -0.49 4.05 -3.08
CA TYR A 112 -1.67 4.57 -3.77
C TYR A 112 -2.90 4.56 -2.85
N MET A 113 -3.85 5.45 -3.15
CA MET A 113 -5.19 5.42 -2.58
C MET A 113 -6.24 5.47 -3.67
N LEU A 114 -7.33 4.72 -3.49
CA LEU A 114 -8.53 4.81 -4.31
C LEU A 114 -9.72 5.16 -3.41
N ASP A 115 -10.37 6.29 -3.72
CA ASP A 115 -11.55 6.74 -3.00
C ASP A 115 -12.69 5.71 -3.10
N GLY A 116 -13.39 5.47 -1.99
CA GLY A 116 -14.50 4.51 -1.90
C GLY A 116 -15.83 5.04 -2.44
N VAL A 117 -15.80 6.02 -3.35
CA VAL A 117 -16.99 6.67 -3.92
C VAL A 117 -17.10 6.30 -5.39
N GLU A 118 -18.30 5.94 -5.84
CA GLU A 118 -18.55 5.59 -7.23
C GLU A 118 -18.34 6.81 -8.15
N VAL A 119 -17.48 6.64 -9.14
CA VAL A 119 -17.19 7.61 -10.20
C VAL A 119 -17.03 6.89 -11.54
N ASP A 120 -17.20 7.61 -12.64
CA ASP A 120 -17.11 7.03 -13.99
C ASP A 120 -15.74 6.43 -14.29
N THR A 121 -14.67 7.04 -13.78
CA THR A 121 -13.30 6.56 -13.99
C THR A 121 -12.49 6.66 -12.70
N PRO A 122 -12.48 5.60 -11.87
CA PRO A 122 -11.71 5.57 -10.63
C PRO A 122 -10.21 5.69 -10.90
N ARG A 123 -9.50 6.36 -9.99
CA ARG A 123 -8.06 6.64 -10.09
C ARG A 123 -7.35 6.24 -8.82
N PHE A 124 -6.30 5.45 -8.96
CA PHE A 124 -5.35 5.19 -7.88
C PHE A 124 -4.40 6.39 -7.78
N ALA A 125 -4.62 7.25 -6.80
CA ALA A 125 -3.85 8.47 -6.61
C ALA A 125 -2.62 8.24 -5.73
N ARG A 126 -1.46 8.74 -6.16
CA ARG A 126 -0.26 8.82 -5.31
C ARG A 126 -0.38 10.05 -4.42
N ARG A 127 -0.53 9.83 -3.12
CA ARG A 127 -0.62 10.90 -2.12
C ARG A 127 0.53 10.82 -1.13
N ASN A 128 0.92 11.98 -0.61
CA ASN A 128 2.00 12.08 0.37
C ASN A 128 1.57 11.64 1.78
N ASP A 129 0.27 11.48 2.04
CA ASP A 129 -0.25 11.07 3.34
C ASP A 129 0.36 9.75 3.83
N CYS A 130 0.45 8.74 2.95
CA CYS A 130 1.08 7.46 3.24
C CYS A 130 2.58 7.63 3.60
N LEU A 131 3.27 8.56 2.94
CA LEU A 131 4.70 8.81 3.19
C LEU A 131 4.97 9.38 4.58
N THR A 132 3.98 9.95 5.26
CA THR A 132 4.12 10.39 6.67
C THR A 132 4.60 9.25 7.58
N CYS A 133 4.18 8.02 7.29
CA CYS A 133 4.62 6.82 7.99
C CYS A 133 5.67 6.04 7.17
N HIS A 134 5.43 5.89 5.86
CA HIS A 134 6.19 5.01 4.97
C HIS A 134 7.49 5.60 4.41
N TYR A 135 7.75 6.88 4.68
CA TYR A 135 9.05 7.51 4.44
C TYR A 135 9.57 8.06 5.75
N SER A 136 10.34 7.24 6.47
CA SER A 136 10.86 7.60 7.79
C SER A 136 12.23 7.01 8.03
N PHE A 137 12.85 7.37 9.17
CA PHE A 137 14.07 6.71 9.60
C PHE A 137 13.90 5.18 9.75
N ALA A 138 12.69 4.73 10.08
CA ALA A 138 12.36 3.30 10.19
C ALA A 138 12.49 2.55 8.86
N THR A 139 12.36 3.27 7.74
CA THR A 139 12.48 2.73 6.37
C THR A 139 13.80 3.15 5.72
N ALA A 140 14.81 3.54 6.52
CA ALA A 140 16.12 4.01 6.07
C ALA A 140 16.06 5.22 5.11
N GLY A 141 15.02 6.04 5.20
CA GLY A 141 14.87 7.22 4.33
C GLY A 141 14.55 6.88 2.88
N ILE A 142 13.93 5.71 2.63
CA ILE A 142 13.30 5.36 1.35
C ILE A 142 11.85 4.91 1.59
N PRO A 143 10.92 5.07 0.63
CA PRO A 143 9.57 4.54 0.75
C PRO A 143 9.59 3.03 1.05
N GLY A 144 8.92 2.60 2.12
CA GLY A 144 8.95 1.20 2.54
C GLY A 144 7.85 0.80 3.52
N THR A 145 7.59 -0.50 3.64
CA THR A 145 6.68 -1.06 4.65
C THR A 145 7.26 -0.92 6.05
N LEU A 146 6.38 -0.75 7.03
CA LEU A 146 6.78 -0.72 8.44
C LEU A 146 6.46 -2.05 9.10
N ALA A 147 7.40 -2.57 9.88
CA ALA A 147 7.16 -3.64 10.85
C ALA A 147 7.40 -3.10 12.26
N ARG A 148 6.39 -3.19 13.12
CA ARG A 148 6.44 -2.69 14.51
C ARG A 148 6.05 -3.79 15.49
N SER A 149 6.74 -3.86 16.62
CA SER A 149 6.41 -4.76 17.75
C SER A 149 5.35 -4.12 18.67
N SER A 150 4.81 -4.89 19.62
CA SER A 150 3.89 -4.42 20.68
C SER A 150 4.45 -3.26 21.51
N GLY A 151 5.78 -3.10 21.58
CA GLY A 151 6.47 -1.93 22.14
C GLY A 151 6.61 -0.73 21.19
N ARG A 152 6.04 -0.80 19.98
CA ARG A 152 6.05 0.22 18.90
C ARG A 152 7.42 0.64 18.37
N PHE A 153 8.50 -0.05 18.73
CA PHE A 153 9.80 0.15 18.12
C PHE A 153 9.90 -0.53 16.74
N VAL A 154 10.83 -0.05 15.92
CA VAL A 154 11.06 -0.53 14.56
C VAL A 154 11.72 -1.91 14.62
N VAL A 155 11.13 -2.87 13.91
CA VAL A 155 11.69 -4.22 13.76
C VAL A 155 12.28 -4.35 12.37
N ASP A 156 13.56 -4.70 12.28
CA ASP A 156 14.24 -5.01 11.03
C ASP A 156 15.13 -6.27 11.17
N HIS A 157 15.88 -6.59 10.11
CA HIS A 157 16.73 -7.77 10.07
C HIS A 157 17.87 -7.79 11.12
N ARG A 158 18.14 -6.66 11.79
CA ARG A 158 19.19 -6.51 12.81
C ARG A 158 18.68 -6.79 14.23
N VAL A 159 17.37 -6.74 14.45
CA VAL A 159 16.77 -7.05 15.75
C VAL A 159 16.88 -8.57 16.01
N PRO A 160 17.40 -9.05 17.16
CA PRO A 160 17.42 -10.47 17.50
C PRO A 160 16.04 -11.13 17.38
N LEU A 161 15.97 -12.38 16.90
CA LEU A 161 14.70 -13.06 16.61
C LEU A 161 13.77 -13.13 17.83
N ASP A 162 14.33 -13.36 19.00
CA ASP A 162 13.65 -13.41 20.31
C ASP A 162 13.14 -12.04 20.79
N GLN A 163 13.48 -10.95 20.10
CA GLN A 163 13.01 -9.59 20.36
C GLN A 163 12.03 -9.08 19.28
N ARG A 164 11.78 -9.87 18.23
CA ARG A 164 10.86 -9.49 17.12
C ARG A 164 9.38 -9.70 17.44
N TRP A 165 9.02 -10.07 18.68
CA TRP A 165 7.64 -10.39 19.05
C TRP A 165 6.72 -9.15 18.94
N GLY A 166 6.09 -9.02 17.79
CA GLY A 166 4.82 -8.34 17.58
C GLY A 166 3.93 -9.34 16.86
N GLY A 167 2.73 -9.59 17.38
CA GLY A 167 1.77 -10.46 16.71
C GLY A 167 1.67 -10.11 15.24
N TRP A 168 1.71 -11.14 14.37
CA TRP A 168 1.55 -11.09 12.91
C TRP A 168 1.92 -9.75 12.29
N ALA A 169 3.16 -9.66 11.76
CA ALA A 169 3.67 -8.56 10.94
C ALA A 169 2.60 -7.52 10.60
N ALA A 170 2.44 -6.53 11.48
CA ALA A 170 1.54 -5.42 11.22
C ALA A 170 2.21 -4.62 10.11
N VAL A 171 1.95 -5.01 8.86
CA VAL A 171 2.29 -4.21 7.69
C VAL A 171 1.32 -3.04 7.74
N SER A 172 1.77 -1.92 8.29
CA SER A 172 1.16 -0.65 7.92
C SER A 172 1.41 -0.52 6.41
N LEU A 173 0.33 -0.36 5.64
CA LEU A 173 0.32 0.05 4.24
C LEU A 173 -0.25 1.46 4.19
#